data_AF-A0A4U5NTW6-F1
#
_entry.id   AF-A0A4U5NTW6-F1
#
_cell.length_a   1.000
_cell.length_b   1.000
_cell.length_c   1.000
_cell.angle_alpha   90.00
_cell.angle_beta   90.00
_cell.angle_gamma   90.00
#
_symmetry.space_group_name_H-M   'P 1'
#
loop_
_entity.id
_entity.type
_entity.pdbx_description
1 polymer ?
#
loop_
_entity_poly.entity_id
_entity_poly.type
_entity_poly.pdbx_seq_one_letter_code
_entity_poly.pdbx_strand_id
1 'polypeptide(L)'
;MFPKRVPRLPLRINCSATWTNTITNRQYLLVGSEEGIYSLDLSELHEASMTLLQRKRTSWMYVMKNTLMAIQGKTSYLYRHDLITLTNAATSSAHKSSPLNRIPEKFLPKKLIATSKVPETKDCLQCCVERNPMNGYSGTSRYPSSCC
;
A
#
# COMPACT_ATOMS: atom_id res chain seq x y z
N MET A 1 -41.14 -2.53 8.60
CA MET A 1 -40.24 -3.41 7.82
C MET A 1 -38.85 -2.79 7.85
N PHE A 2 -38.00 -3.19 8.81
CA PHE A 2 -36.63 -2.66 8.89
C PHE A 2 -35.78 -3.33 7.81
N PRO A 3 -34.94 -2.57 7.07
CA PRO A 3 -34.09 -3.17 6.04
C PRO A 3 -33.15 -4.16 6.73
N LYS A 4 -33.18 -5.42 6.29
CA LYS A 4 -32.25 -6.47 6.71
C LYS A 4 -30.84 -5.93 6.46
N ARG A 5 -30.10 -5.60 7.54
CA ARG A 5 -28.66 -5.37 7.46
C ARG A 5 -28.03 -6.63 6.90
N VAL A 6 -27.56 -6.57 5.66
CA VAL A 6 -26.67 -7.60 5.11
C VAL A 6 -25.44 -7.61 6.02
N PRO A 7 -25.10 -8.73 6.68
CA PRO A 7 -23.84 -8.82 7.42
C PRO A 7 -22.73 -8.52 6.42
N ARG A 8 -21.91 -7.49 6.68
CA ARG A 8 -20.72 -7.25 5.86
C ARG A 8 -19.90 -8.54 5.94
N LEU A 9 -19.60 -9.16 4.80
CA LEU A 9 -18.72 -10.32 4.78
C LEU A 9 -17.40 -9.96 5.48
N PRO A 10 -16.79 -10.89 6.24
CA PRO A 10 -15.50 -10.65 6.85
C PRO A 10 -14.48 -10.28 5.78
N LEU A 11 -13.66 -9.26 6.06
CA LEU A 11 -12.63 -8.75 5.16
C LEU A 11 -11.74 -9.91 4.69
N ARG A 12 -11.67 -10.15 3.38
CA ARG A 12 -10.86 -11.26 2.84
C ARG A 12 -9.41 -10.83 2.68
N ILE A 13 -8.58 -11.20 3.65
CA ILE A 13 -7.14 -10.90 3.68
C ILE A 13 -6.40 -11.81 2.71
N ASN A 14 -5.53 -11.22 1.90
CA ASN A 14 -4.67 -11.91 0.94
C ASN A 14 -3.20 -11.93 1.39
N CYS A 15 -2.72 -10.83 1.96
CA CYS A 15 -1.33 -10.68 2.39
C CYS A 15 -1.21 -9.66 3.53
N SER A 16 -0.10 -9.69 4.25
CA SER A 16 0.21 -8.72 5.28
C SER A 16 1.70 -8.36 5.26
N ALA A 17 2.02 -7.18 5.76
CA ALA A 17 3.39 -6.72 5.97
C ALA A 17 3.46 -5.81 7.18
N THR A 18 4.62 -5.70 7.81
CA THR A 18 4.87 -4.72 8.87
C THR A 18 5.66 -3.54 8.32
N TRP A 19 5.39 -2.36 8.86
CA TRP A 19 6.11 -1.15 8.52
C TRP A 19 6.46 -0.38 9.79
N THR A 20 7.71 0.07 9.90
CA THR A 20 8.12 1.05 10.89
C THR A 20 8.36 2.37 10.17
N ASN A 21 7.57 3.39 10.51
CA ASN A 21 7.74 4.73 9.97
C ASN A 21 9.11 5.26 10.40
N THR A 22 10.02 5.49 9.45
CA THR A 22 11.40 5.87 9.80
C THR A 22 11.55 7.29 10.34
N ILE A 23 10.49 8.10 10.32
CA ILE A 23 10.48 9.46 10.88
C ILE A 23 9.95 9.42 12.32
N THR A 24 8.82 8.76 12.54
CA THR A 24 8.12 8.77 13.83
C THR A 24 8.42 7.56 14.70
N ASN A 25 9.09 6.53 14.15
CA ASN A 25 9.30 5.21 14.76
C ASN A 25 8.03 4.45 15.15
N ARG A 26 6.85 4.90 14.69
CA ARG A 26 5.58 4.19 14.88
C ARG A 26 5.55 2.91 14.04
N GLN A 27 4.95 1.88 14.61
CA GLN A 27 4.81 0.58 13.96
C GLN A 27 3.40 0.38 13.44
N TYR A 28 3.30 -0.13 12.22
CA TYR A 28 2.04 -0.37 11.54
C TYR A 28 1.97 -1.81 11.04
N LEU A 29 0.80 -2.42 11.17
CA LEU A 29 0.43 -3.61 10.42
C LEU A 29 -0.30 -3.18 9.15
N LEU A 30 0.24 -3.56 7.99
CA LEU A 30 -0.39 -3.37 6.70
C LEU A 30 -1.09 -4.66 6.28
N VAL A 31 -2.33 -4.54 5.81
CA VAL A 31 -3.19 -5.66 5.40
C VAL A 31 -3.65 -5.42 3.97
N GLY A 32 -3.28 -6.33 3.06
CA GLY A 32 -3.75 -6.36 1.69
C GLY A 32 -4.93 -7.33 1.57
N SER A 33 -6.04 -6.86 1.02
CA SER A 33 -7.29 -7.60 0.88
C SER A 33 -7.86 -7.49 -0.53
N GLU A 34 -9.03 -8.07 -0.74
CA GLU A 34 -9.80 -7.90 -1.99
C GLU A 34 -10.30 -6.45 -2.18
N GLU A 35 -10.54 -5.73 -1.09
CA GLU A 35 -11.07 -4.37 -1.04
C GLU A 35 -9.98 -3.30 -1.09
N GLY A 36 -8.78 -3.62 -0.64
CA GLY A 36 -7.73 -2.60 -0.54
C GLY A 36 -6.51 -2.94 0.28
N ILE A 37 -5.74 -1.89 0.54
CA ILE A 37 -4.68 -1.89 1.54
C ILE A 37 -5.16 -1.11 2.74
N TYR A 38 -5.11 -1.74 3.91
CA TYR A 38 -5.41 -1.13 5.19
C TYR A 38 -4.13 -1.01 6.02
N SER A 39 -4.11 -0.01 6.89
CA SER A 39 -3.09 0.15 7.93
C SER A 39 -3.74 0.14 9.29
N LEU A 40 -3.06 -0.48 10.24
CA LEU A 40 -3.40 -0.48 11.65
C LEU A 40 -2.19 0.06 12.41
N ASP A 41 -2.36 1.15 13.15
CA ASP A 41 -1.32 1.69 14.04
C ASP A 41 -1.22 0.77 15.27
N LEU A 42 -0.04 0.20 15.49
CA LEU A 42 0.25 -0.70 16.61
C LEU A 42 0.74 0.06 17.85
N SER A 43 0.99 1.37 17.74
CA SER A 43 1.43 2.21 18.86
C SER A 43 0.26 2.73 19.70
N GLU A 44 -0.96 2.79 19.16
CA GLU A 44 -2.16 3.32 19.82
C GLU A 44 -3.28 2.26 19.82
N LEU A 45 -3.07 1.13 20.50
CA LEU A 45 -4.02 0.01 20.53
C LEU A 45 -5.41 0.36 21.10
N HIS A 46 -5.52 1.41 21.92
CA HIS A 46 -6.81 1.82 22.51
C HIS A 46 -7.78 2.41 21.47
N GLU A 47 -7.29 2.79 20.29
CA GLU A 47 -8.06 3.33 19.16
C GLU A 47 -7.85 2.52 17.88
N ALA A 48 -7.51 1.21 18.03
CA ALA A 48 -7.20 0.26 16.95
C ALA A 48 -8.24 0.25 15.82
N SER A 49 -8.10 1.18 14.89
CA SER A 49 -8.98 1.40 13.76
C SER A 49 -8.17 1.21 12.50
N MET A 50 -8.68 0.35 11.61
CA MET A 50 -8.05 0.11 10.32
C MET A 50 -8.34 1.29 9.40
N THR A 51 -7.29 1.97 8.97
CA THR A 51 -7.36 3.07 8.01
C THR A 51 -7.13 2.53 6.60
N LEU A 52 -8.10 2.74 5.71
CA LEU A 52 -8.01 2.34 4.29
C LEU A 52 -7.08 3.30 3.53
N LEU A 53 -5.98 2.77 3.00
CA LEU A 53 -4.96 3.51 2.27
C LEU A 53 -5.19 3.51 0.76
N GLN A 54 -5.61 2.38 0.20
CA GLN A 54 -5.85 2.25 -1.25
C GLN A 54 -6.98 1.29 -1.55
N ARG A 55 -7.88 1.65 -2.48
CA ARG A 55 -9.06 0.85 -2.87
C ARG A 55 -8.79 -0.03 -4.10
N LYS A 56 -7.76 -0.87 -4.02
CA LYS A 56 -7.44 -1.85 -5.05
C LYS A 56 -7.14 -3.19 -4.42
N ARG A 57 -7.74 -4.27 -4.95
CA ARG A 57 -7.38 -5.65 -4.61
C ARG A 57 -5.87 -5.78 -4.59
N THR A 58 -5.33 -6.27 -3.47
CA THR A 58 -3.90 -6.44 -3.26
C THR A 58 -3.61 -7.88 -2.92
N SER A 59 -2.78 -8.54 -3.74
CA SER A 59 -2.48 -9.98 -3.59
C SER A 59 -1.08 -10.25 -3.01
N TRP A 60 -0.17 -9.28 -3.12
CA TRP A 60 1.18 -9.39 -2.60
C TRP A 60 1.67 -8.02 -2.14
N MET A 61 2.48 -7.99 -1.08
CA MET A 61 3.08 -6.78 -0.54
C MET A 61 4.48 -7.04 -0.03
N TYR A 62 5.33 -6.02 -0.13
CA TYR A 62 6.65 -5.97 0.47
C TYR A 62 7.01 -4.55 0.88
N VAL A 63 7.54 -4.38 2.09
CA VAL A 63 7.92 -3.07 2.62
C VAL A 63 9.44 -2.96 2.67
N MET A 64 9.96 -1.85 2.14
CA MET A 64 11.35 -1.45 2.24
C MET A 64 11.43 0.00 2.73
N LYS A 65 11.87 0.21 3.97
CA LYS A 65 11.81 1.53 4.64
C LYS A 65 10.37 2.09 4.58
N ASN A 66 10.17 3.27 3.99
CA ASN A 66 8.86 3.89 3.79
C ASN A 66 8.27 3.65 2.39
N THR A 67 8.81 2.69 1.64
CA THR A 67 8.28 2.30 0.34
C THR A 67 7.58 0.96 0.45
N LEU A 68 6.29 0.92 0.10
CA LEU A 68 5.53 -0.30 -0.06
C LEU A 68 5.48 -0.66 -1.55
N MET A 69 5.91 -1.87 -1.88
CA MET A 69 5.68 -2.50 -3.17
C MET A 69 4.47 -3.41 -3.04
N ALA A 70 3.48 -3.26 -3.93
CA ALA A 70 2.25 -4.04 -3.86
C ALA A 70 1.80 -4.48 -5.26
N ILE A 71 1.38 -5.73 -5.39
CA ILE A 71 0.74 -6.21 -6.63
C ILE A 71 -0.76 -6.00 -6.49
N GLN A 72 -1.32 -5.19 -7.38
CA GLN A 72 -2.70 -4.72 -7.26
C GLN A 72 -3.48 -4.77 -8.58
N GLY A 73 -4.80 -4.90 -8.45
CA GLY A 73 -5.77 -4.79 -9.55
C GLY A 73 -6.36 -6.11 -10.04
N LYS A 74 -7.33 -6.01 -10.95
CA LYS A 74 -7.93 -7.18 -11.65
C LYS A 74 -6.95 -7.77 -12.66
N THR A 75 -6.36 -6.91 -13.48
CA THR A 75 -5.08 -7.18 -14.15
C THR A 75 -4.00 -6.78 -13.17
N SER A 76 -3.17 -7.73 -12.76
CA SER A 76 -2.16 -7.47 -11.75
C SER A 76 -1.04 -6.62 -12.34
N TYR A 77 -0.63 -5.61 -11.59
CA TYR A 77 0.57 -4.82 -11.86
C TYR A 77 1.26 -4.56 -10.53
N LEU A 78 2.57 -4.35 -10.59
CA LEU A 78 3.33 -3.89 -9.44
C LEU A 78 3.18 -2.38 -9.29
N TYR A 79 2.87 -1.95 -8.06
CA TYR A 79 2.79 -0.55 -7.66
C TYR A 79 3.82 -0.26 -6.58
N ARG A 80 4.35 0.95 -6.63
CA ARG A 80 5.19 1.54 -5.58
C ARG A 80 4.38 2.61 -4.87
N HIS A 81 4.30 2.52 -3.55
CA HIS A 81 3.64 3.49 -2.68
C HIS A 81 4.65 4.13 -1.73
N ASP A 82 4.58 5.45 -1.58
CA ASP A 82 5.23 6.18 -0.50
C ASP A 82 4.32 6.14 0.73
N LEU A 83 4.70 5.34 1.73
CA LEU A 83 3.86 5.06 2.89
C LEU A 83 3.57 6.31 3.71
N ILE A 84 4.54 7.20 3.88
CA ILE A 84 4.37 8.45 4.64
C ILE A 84 3.29 9.31 3.97
N THR A 85 3.43 9.53 2.66
CA THR A 85 2.48 10.36 1.91
C THR A 85 1.10 9.71 1.90
N LEU A 86 1.03 8.39 1.73
CA LEU A 86 -0.21 7.65 1.66
C LEU A 86 -0.97 7.65 3.00
N THR A 87 -0.30 7.41 4.12
CA THR A 87 -0.93 7.46 5.45
C THR A 87 -1.37 8.87 5.82
N ASN A 88 -0.52 9.88 5.59
CA ASN A 88 -0.86 11.27 5.88
C ASN A 88 -2.07 11.74 5.08
N ALA A 89 -2.17 11.33 3.81
CA ALA A 89 -3.33 11.63 2.97
C ALA A 89 -4.60 10.93 3.50
N ALA A 90 -4.50 9.67 3.93
CA ALA A 90 -5.64 8.93 4.47
C ALA A 90 -6.16 9.56 5.77
N THR A 91 -5.28 9.89 6.72
CA THR A 91 -5.64 10.58 7.97
C THR A 91 -6.21 11.98 7.71
N SER A 92 -5.65 12.72 6.75
CA SER A 92 -6.17 14.05 6.38
C SER A 92 -7.55 13.98 5.71
N SER A 93 -7.77 12.95 4.88
CA SER A 93 -9.04 12.73 4.18
C SER A 93 -10.18 12.26 5.09
N ALA A 94 -9.85 11.66 6.24
CA ALA A 94 -10.82 11.38 7.29
C ALA A 94 -11.40 12.66 7.91
N HIS A 95 -10.71 13.81 7.76
CA HIS A 95 -11.15 15.08 8.31
C HIS A 95 -11.53 16.16 7.29
N LYS A 96 -10.97 16.22 6.07
CA LYS A 96 -11.41 17.15 5.01
C LYS A 96 -11.14 16.60 3.60
N SER A 97 -12.08 16.79 2.69
CA SER A 97 -11.94 16.51 1.25
C SER A 97 -10.78 17.33 0.64
N SER A 98 -9.60 16.71 0.54
CA SER A 98 -8.41 17.35 -0.04
C SER A 98 -8.60 17.64 -1.54
N PRO A 99 -8.36 18.89 -2.00
CA PRO A 99 -8.44 19.24 -3.41
C PRO A 99 -7.33 18.66 -4.29
N LEU A 100 -6.28 18.05 -3.71
CA LEU A 100 -5.19 17.42 -4.48
C LEU A 100 -5.65 16.18 -5.27
N ASN A 101 -6.74 15.52 -4.87
CA ASN A 101 -7.32 14.40 -5.64
C ASN A 101 -7.90 14.83 -7.01
N ARG A 102 -7.93 16.13 -7.33
CA ARG A 102 -8.42 16.66 -8.62
C ARG A 102 -7.32 16.97 -9.63
N ILE A 103 -6.04 16.96 -9.22
CA ILE A 103 -4.93 17.27 -10.13
C ILE A 103 -4.48 15.97 -10.80
N PRO A 104 -4.49 15.88 -12.14
CA PRO A 104 -3.99 14.72 -12.85
C PRO A 104 -2.52 14.45 -12.48
N GLU A 105 -2.20 13.20 -12.15
CA GLU A 105 -0.88 12.74 -11.68
C GLU A 105 0.29 13.21 -12.58
N LYS A 106 0.03 13.40 -13.87
CA LYS A 106 0.98 13.91 -14.88
C LYS A 106 1.48 15.34 -14.63
N PHE A 107 0.81 16.13 -13.79
CA PHE A 107 1.20 17.51 -13.47
C PHE A 107 1.77 17.66 -12.07
N LEU A 108 1.77 16.60 -11.25
CA LEU A 108 2.40 16.65 -9.94
C LEU A 108 3.92 16.47 -10.08
N PRO A 109 4.72 17.26 -9.35
CA PRO A 109 6.12 16.94 -9.12
C PRO A 109 6.26 15.49 -8.68
N LYS A 110 7.18 14.72 -9.27
CA LYS A 110 7.40 13.28 -8.95
C LYS A 110 7.58 13.01 -7.46
N LYS A 111 8.05 14.00 -6.69
CA LYS A 111 8.21 13.95 -5.23
C LYS A 111 6.89 13.91 -4.44
N LEU A 112 5.77 14.22 -5.07
CA LEU A 112 4.42 14.24 -4.46
C LEU A 112 3.55 13.05 -4.90
N ILE A 113 4.09 12.17 -5.77
CA ILE A 113 3.35 11.00 -6.25
C ILE A 113 3.39 9.93 -5.16
N ALA A 114 2.31 9.82 -4.39
CA ALA A 114 2.17 8.84 -3.33
C ALA A 114 2.10 7.40 -3.83
N THR A 115 1.70 7.18 -5.09
CA THR A 115 1.51 5.86 -5.69
C THR A 115 1.87 5.91 -7.16
N SER A 116 2.71 4.99 -7.64
CA SER A 116 3.09 4.91 -9.05
C SER A 116 3.06 3.45 -9.54
N LYS A 117 2.58 3.22 -10.75
CA LYS A 117 2.62 1.90 -11.41
C LYS A 117 4.02 1.64 -11.96
N VAL A 118 4.57 0.46 -11.73
CA VAL A 118 5.83 0.02 -12.34
C VAL A 118 5.54 -0.47 -13.77
N PRO A 119 6.15 0.12 -14.82
CA PRO A 119 5.98 -0.35 -16.20
C PRO A 119 6.44 -1.81 -16.38
N GLU A 120 5.97 -2.48 -17.43
CA GLU A 120 6.40 -3.85 -17.79
C GLU A 120 6.22 -4.90 -16.67
N THR A 121 5.20 -4.72 -15.81
CA THR A 121 4.84 -5.67 -14.73
C THR A 121 3.42 -6.22 -14.84
N LYS A 122 2.85 -6.19 -16.06
CA LYS A 122 1.51 -6.72 -16.32
C LYS A 122 1.49 -8.21 -15.97
N ASP A 123 0.41 -8.64 -15.33
CA ASP A 123 0.14 -10.03 -14.94
C ASP A 123 1.13 -10.60 -13.91
N CYS A 124 1.94 -9.73 -13.27
CA CYS A 124 2.84 -10.10 -12.17
C CYS A 124 2.05 -10.65 -10.97
N LEU A 125 2.48 -11.77 -10.39
CA LEU A 125 1.79 -12.43 -9.28
C LEU A 125 2.54 -12.31 -7.95
N GLN A 126 3.87 -12.31 -8.02
CA GLN A 126 4.79 -12.16 -6.91
C GLN A 126 6.11 -11.58 -7.42
N CYS A 127 6.88 -10.93 -6.55
CA CYS A 127 8.22 -10.49 -6.86
C CYS A 127 9.26 -11.05 -5.89
N CYS A 128 10.42 -11.43 -6.42
CA CYS A 128 11.59 -11.76 -5.63
C CYS A 128 12.32 -10.49 -5.20
N VAL A 129 12.78 -10.47 -3.96
CA VAL A 129 13.58 -9.38 -3.40
C VAL A 129 14.99 -9.92 -3.17
N GLU A 130 15.94 -9.41 -3.94
CA GLU A 130 17.34 -9.75 -3.77
C GLU A 130 18.02 -8.72 -2.86
N ARG A 131 18.80 -9.23 -1.90
CA ARG A 131 19.67 -8.39 -1.08
C ARG A 131 20.95 -8.16 -1.85
N ASN A 132 21.26 -6.92 -2.19
CA ASN A 132 22.54 -6.60 -2.80
C ASN A 132 23.66 -6.82 -1.76
N PRO A 133 24.61 -7.75 -2.00
CA PRO A 133 25.66 -8.07 -1.03
C PRO A 133 26.66 -6.92 -0.81
N MET A 134 26.74 -5.95 -1.73
CA MET A 134 27.77 -4.90 -1.70
C MET A 134 27.39 -3.67 -0.85
N ASN A 135 26.13 -3.54 -0.43
CA ASN A 135 25.65 -2.36 0.29
C ASN A 135 24.48 -2.62 1.24
N GLY A 136 24.10 -3.89 1.48
CA GLY A 136 23.09 -4.28 2.47
C GLY A 136 21.66 -3.78 2.16
N TYR A 137 21.45 -3.13 1.01
CA TYR A 137 20.14 -2.65 0.59
C TYR A 137 19.38 -3.75 -0.16
N SER A 138 18.21 -4.12 0.36
CA SER A 138 17.24 -4.99 -0.31
C SER A 138 16.44 -4.19 -1.34
N GLY A 139 16.89 -4.18 -2.59
CA GLY A 139 16.13 -3.64 -3.71
C GLY A 139 15.22 -4.72 -4.31
N THR A 140 14.04 -4.36 -4.80
CA THR A 140 13.34 -5.23 -5.75
C THR A 140 14.19 -5.32 -7.01
N SER A 141 14.46 -6.53 -7.50
CA SER A 141 15.22 -6.73 -8.74
C SER A 141 14.68 -5.82 -9.84
N ARG A 142 15.61 -5.14 -10.53
CA ARG A 142 15.30 -4.22 -11.64
C ARG A 142 14.82 -4.97 -12.89
N TYR A 143 14.79 -6.30 -12.84
CA TYR A 143 14.43 -7.17 -13.94
C TYR A 143 13.10 -7.87 -13.65
N PRO A 144 12.06 -7.65 -14.48
CA PRO A 144 10.78 -8.34 -14.37
C PRO A 144 10.89 -9.87 -14.59
N SER A 145 12.02 -10.38 -15.09
CA SER A 145 12.27 -11.81 -15.27
C SER A 145 12.41 -12.62 -13.98
N SER A 146 12.55 -11.96 -12.81
CA SER A 146 12.52 -12.60 -11.49
C SER A 146 11.18 -12.44 -10.75
N CYS A 147 10.16 -11.87 -11.41
CA CYS A 147 8.78 -11.77 -10.92
C CYS A 147 7.86 -12.65 -11.78
N CYS A 148 8.16 -13.96 -11.90
CA CYS A 148 7.27 -14.97 -12.45
C CYS A 148 7.36 -16.24 -11.59
#